data_AF-A0A4P5YQJ7-F1
#
_entry.id   AF-A0A4P5YQJ7-F1
#
_cell.length_a   1.000
_cell.length_b   1.000
_cell.length_c   1.000
_cell.angle_alpha   90.00
_cell.angle_beta   90.00
_cell.angle_gamma   90.00
#
_symmetry.space_group_name_H-M   'P 1'
#
loop_
_entity.id
_entity.type
_entity.pdbx_description
1 polymer ?
#
loop_
_entity_poly.entity_id
_entity_poly.type
_entity_poly.pdbx_seq_one_letter_code
_entity_poly.pdbx_strand_id
1 'polypeptide(L)' 'MSVEEIKHSITALSPTEQKEVSAFLFHLRHAADAAYQERINSKLSDRDPTHWLTPEEFERQLDQR' A
#
# COMPACT_ATOMS: atom_id res chain seq x y z
N MET A 1 -8.43 -0.08 25.41
CA MET A 1 -8.78 -1.09 24.41
C MET A 1 -7.66 -2.10 24.35
N SER A 2 -8.01 -3.36 24.58
CA SER A 2 -7.19 -4.53 24.30
C SER A 2 -7.09 -4.78 22.79
N VAL A 3 -6.12 -5.61 22.39
CA VAL A 3 -5.94 -6.03 20.99
C VAL A 3 -7.20 -6.78 20.50
N GLU A 4 -7.82 -7.56 21.36
CA GLU A 4 -9.03 -8.33 21.09
C GLU A 4 -10.23 -7.42 20.83
N GLU A 5 -10.38 -6.33 21.60
CA GLU A 5 -11.40 -5.31 21.34
C GLU A 5 -11.17 -4.62 19.99
N ILE A 6 -9.91 -4.31 19.63
CA ILE A 6 -9.57 -3.70 18.34
C ILE A 6 -9.90 -4.66 17.19
N LYS A 7 -9.54 -5.94 17.30
CA LYS A 7 -9.89 -6.97 16.30
C LYS A 7 -11.39 -7.04 16.09
N HIS A 8 -12.16 -7.10 17.19
CA HIS A 8 -13.62 -7.14 17.13
C HIS A 8 -14.19 -5.89 16.43
N SER A 9 -13.70 -4.70 16.79
CA SER A 9 -14.10 -3.45 16.14
C SER A 9 -13.78 -3.44 14.65
N ILE A 10 -12.61 -3.92 14.23
CA ILE A 10 -12.24 -4.00 12.81
C ILE A 10 -13.15 -4.97 12.06
N THR A 11 -13.48 -6.13 12.63
CA THR A 11 -14.36 -7.11 11.97
C THR A 11 -15.80 -6.62 11.81
N ALA A 12 -16.23 -5.65 12.62
CA ALA A 12 -17.56 -5.05 12.53
C ALA A 12 -17.68 -3.95 11.44
N LEU A 13 -16.55 -3.49 10.88
CA LEU A 13 -16.52 -2.48 9.83
C LEU A 13 -17.02 -3.01 8.49
N SER A 14 -17.50 -2.12 7.62
CA SER A 14 -17.79 -2.46 6.23
C SER A 14 -16.52 -2.84 5.45
N PRO A 15 -16.62 -3.55 4.31
CA PRO A 15 -15.46 -3.90 3.51
C PRO A 15 -14.62 -2.70 3.06
N THR A 16 -15.23 -1.55 2.83
CA THR A 16 -14.52 -0.31 2.46
C THR A 16 -13.69 0.22 3.62
N GLU A 17 -14.31 0.32 4.80
CA GLU A 17 -13.62 0.79 6.02
C GLU A 17 -12.50 -0.18 6.44
N GLN A 18 -12.69 -1.50 6.27
CA GLN A 18 -11.62 -2.48 6.49
C GLN A 18 -10.42 -2.27 5.57
N LYS A 19 -10.65 -1.87 4.30
CA LYS A 19 -9.57 -1.52 3.36
C LYS A 19 -8.84 -0.26 3.80
N GLU A 20 -9.56 0.75 4.28
CA GLU A 20 -8.95 1.99 4.79
C GLU A 20 -8.07 1.71 6.01
N VAL A 21 -8.55 0.91 6.96
CA VAL A 21 -7.75 0.47 8.12
C VAL A 21 -6.52 -0.31 7.67
N SER A 22 -6.67 -1.21 6.70
CA SER A 22 -5.54 -1.99 6.15
C SER A 22 -4.49 -1.10 5.49
N ALA A 23 -4.92 -0.10 4.71
CA ALA A 23 -4.03 0.88 4.09
C ALA A 23 -3.29 1.72 5.14
N PHE A 24 -3.98 2.14 6.20
CA PHE A 24 -3.36 2.88 7.30
C PHE A 24 -2.34 2.04 8.08
N LEU A 25 -2.67 0.80 8.41
CA LEU A 25 -1.72 -0.13 9.06
C LEU A 25 -0.50 -0.41 8.18
N PHE A 26 -0.70 -0.53 6.87
CA PHE A 26 0.39 -0.64 5.91
C PHE A 26 1.30 0.61 5.93
N HIS A 27 0.70 1.81 5.93
CA HIS A 27 1.45 3.05 6.07
C HIS A 27 2.26 3.08 7.37
N LEU A 28 1.64 2.78 8.51
CA LEU A 28 2.32 2.76 9.81
C LEU A 28 3.51 1.79 9.84
N ARG A 29 3.34 0.59 9.28
CA ARG A 29 4.41 -0.42 9.21
C ARG A 29 5.62 0.09 8.43
N HIS A 30 5.40 0.83 7.36
CA HIS A 30 6.46 1.29 6.46
C HIS A 30 6.91 2.73 6.72
N ALA A 31 6.23 3.48 7.59
CA ALA A 31 6.61 4.84 7.95
C ALA A 31 7.99 4.92 8.62
N ALA A 32 8.37 3.88 9.37
CA ALA A 32 9.67 3.76 10.02
C ALA A 32 10.72 3.01 9.17
N ASP A 33 10.33 2.44 8.03
CA ASP A 33 11.23 1.69 7.15
C ASP A 33 11.90 2.65 6.17
N ALA A 34 13.08 3.15 6.55
CA ALA A 34 13.85 4.10 5.76
C ALA A 34 14.19 3.58 4.34
N ALA A 35 14.48 2.28 4.21
CA ALA A 35 14.80 1.68 2.91
C ALA A 35 13.56 1.62 2.01
N TYR A 36 12.39 1.31 2.58
CA TYR A 36 11.13 1.37 1.85
C TYR A 36 10.82 2.80 1.40
N GLN A 37 10.96 3.79 2.30
CA GLN A 37 10.71 5.20 1.98
C GLN A 37 11.64 5.70 0.87
N GLU A 38 12.93 5.39 0.94
CA GLU A 38 13.92 5.74 -0.09
C GLU A 38 13.55 5.14 -1.45
N ARG A 39 13.18 3.85 -1.48
CA ARG A 39 12.77 3.17 -2.72
C ARG A 39 11.51 3.79 -3.33
N ILE A 40 10.51 4.12 -2.50
CA ILE A 40 9.29 4.77 -2.99
C ILE A 40 9.60 6.18 -3.51
N ASN A 41 10.38 6.97 -2.77
CA ASN A 41 10.78 8.30 -3.19
C ASN A 41 11.57 8.27 -4.49
N SER A 42 12.51 7.33 -4.65
CA SER A 42 13.26 7.13 -5.89
C SER A 42 12.31 6.91 -7.07
N LYS A 43 11.33 5.99 -6.93
CA LYS A 43 10.33 5.75 -7.98
C LYS A 43 9.42 6.94 -8.27
N LEU A 44 8.96 7.65 -7.24
CA LEU A 44 8.10 8.83 -7.41
C LEU A 44 8.84 10.01 -8.04
N SER A 45 10.14 10.11 -7.78
CA SER A 45 11.02 11.13 -8.36
C SER A 45 11.56 10.75 -9.73
N ASP A 46 11.24 9.55 -10.24
CA ASP A 46 11.74 9.06 -11.51
C ASP A 46 11.12 9.83 -12.67
N ARG A 47 11.95 10.63 -13.33
CA ARG A 47 11.57 11.45 -14.49
C ARG A 47 12.02 10.84 -15.81
N ASP A 48 12.66 9.68 -15.79
CA ASP A 48 13.09 9.00 -17.01
C ASP A 48 11.89 8.24 -17.61
N PRO A 49 11.38 8.68 -18.78
CA PRO A 49 10.24 8.02 -19.40
C PRO A 49 10.53 6.59 -19.84
N THR A 50 11.80 6.18 -19.96
CA THR A 50 12.19 4.81 -20.33
C THR A 50 11.91 3.79 -19.22
N HIS A 51 11.71 4.25 -17.98
CA HIS A 51 11.33 3.41 -16.86
C HIS A 51 9.81 3.31 -16.65
N TRP A 52 9.02 4.08 -17.42
CA TRP A 52 7.57 4.12 -17.28
C TRP A 52 6.92 2.99 -18.08
N LEU A 53 5.94 2.34 -17.47
CA LEU A 53 5.14 1.31 -18.14
C LEU A 53 4.05 1.97 -18.97
N THR A 54 3.73 1.40 -20.13
CA THR A 54 2.46 1.73 -20.79
C THR A 54 1.28 1.16 -19.97
N PRO A 55 0.07 1.71 -20.13
CA PRO A 55 -1.12 1.16 -19.47
C PRO A 55 -1.31 -0.34 -19.72
N GLU A 56 -1.07 -0.80 -20.95
CA GLU A 56 -1.19 -2.21 -21.35
C GLU A 56 -0.12 -3.08 -20.67
N GLU A 57 1.11 -2.57 -20.52
CA GLU A 57 2.17 -3.26 -19.79
C GLU A 57 1.90 -3.35 -18.30
N PHE A 58 1.30 -2.30 -17.73
CA PHE A 58 0.90 -2.26 -16.33
C PHE A 58 -0.22 -3.25 -16.03
N GLU A 59 -1.29 -3.29 -16.83
CA GLU A 59 -2.39 -4.24 -16.70
C GLU A 59 -1.88 -5.68 -16.78
N ARG A 60 -1.02 -5.99 -17.76
CA ARG A 60 -0.41 -7.31 -17.89
C ARG A 60 0.40 -7.74 -16.67
N GLN A 61 1.05 -6.80 -15.98
CA GLN A 61 1.80 -7.10 -14.76
C GLN A 61 0.90 -7.30 -13.54
N LEU A 62 -0.25 -6.62 -13.47
CA LEU A 62 -1.24 -6.82 -12.41
C LEU A 62 -1.88 -8.20 -12.49
N ASP A 63 -2.21 -8.66 -13.70
CA ASP A 63 -2.86 -9.97 -13.92
C ASP A 63 -1.93 -11.17 -13.65
N GLN A 64 -0.61 -10.94 -13.57
CA GLN A 64 0.40 -11.97 -13.30
C GLN A 64 0.70 -12.17 -11.80
N ARG A 65 0.05 -11.42 -10.91
CA ARG A 65 0.24 -11.48 -9.46
C ARG A 65 -0.96 -12.05 -8.73
#